data_AF-A0AAU8DY43-F1
#
_entry.id   AF-A0AAU8DY43-F1
#
_cell.length_a   1.000
_cell.length_b   1.000
_cell.length_c   1.000
_cell.angle_alpha   90.00
_cell.angle_beta   90.00
_cell.angle_gamma   90.00
#
_symmetry.space_group_name_H-M   'P 1'
#
loop_
_entity.id
_entity.type
_entity.pdbx_description
1 polymer ?
#
loop_
_entity_poly.entity_id
_entity_poly.type
_entity_poly.pdbx_seq_one_letter_code
_entity_poly.pdbx_strand_id
1 'polypeptide(L)'
;MKAVYEQLPDYTPFWSGETPLANIQPQFRDTLAEWFDGIAEAVFDDLFGQPWEEFRPIDVAIEVGDFIERSLDELEINYALETGSFKEGQFEEEEDTCDKFLPRTGESTREVLDTFSVMVLTKSYDNADYWQLSGLLIYQYDYLCWLHKEESFNEAFEMCEYIARTRCKIQNIISVGFDKKYSSTAASQRAKKAATQRHAPSNEIKAQLLAEWDKDSGEYKSRADFCRVVGRISGIKERTLGEWIAKHEKSK
;
A
#
# COMPACT_ATOMS: atom_id res chain seq x y z
N MET A 1 2.93 4.91 -17.46
CA MET A 1 1.85 5.41 -16.59
C MET A 1 2.44 5.53 -15.20
N LYS A 2 2.25 6.65 -14.48
CA LYS A 2 2.53 6.67 -13.03
C LYS A 2 1.24 6.25 -12.35
N ALA A 3 1.26 5.23 -11.51
CA ALA A 3 0.04 4.74 -10.87
C ALA A 3 -0.44 5.71 -9.77
N VAL A 4 -1.73 5.64 -9.44
CA VAL A 4 -2.37 6.46 -8.38
C VAL A 4 -1.61 6.50 -7.07
N TYR A 5 -1.07 5.36 -6.63
CA TYR A 5 -0.37 5.23 -5.36
C TYR A 5 1.00 5.92 -5.34
N GLU A 6 1.68 6.06 -6.49
CA GLU A 6 2.95 6.79 -6.60
C GLU A 6 2.77 8.30 -6.39
N GLN A 7 1.53 8.80 -6.53
CA GLN A 7 1.17 10.22 -6.43
C GLN A 7 0.36 10.55 -5.19
N LEU A 8 -0.10 9.53 -4.46
CA LEU A 8 -0.64 9.72 -3.13
C LEU A 8 0.28 10.62 -2.30
N PRO A 9 1.62 10.47 -2.25
CA PRO A 9 2.48 11.29 -1.40
C PRO A 9 2.25 12.81 -1.61
N ASP A 10 1.99 13.23 -2.84
CA ASP A 10 1.74 14.63 -3.21
C ASP A 10 0.26 15.05 -3.06
N TYR A 11 -0.63 14.11 -2.70
CA TYR A 11 -2.05 14.33 -2.51
C TYR A 11 -2.31 15.17 -1.24
N THR A 12 -2.94 16.32 -1.44
CA THR A 12 -3.38 17.21 -0.36
C THR A 12 -4.90 17.31 -0.39
N PRO A 13 -5.63 16.65 0.53
CA PRO A 13 -7.10 16.66 0.52
C PRO A 13 -7.71 18.06 0.64
N PHE A 14 -6.97 19.00 1.23
CA PHE A 14 -7.43 20.35 1.58
C PHE A 14 -6.95 21.49 0.69
N TRP A 15 -6.15 21.24 -0.35
CA TRP A 15 -5.71 22.32 -1.26
C TRP A 15 -6.53 22.34 -2.54
N SER A 16 -7.00 23.55 -2.86
CA SER A 16 -7.91 23.92 -3.94
C SER A 16 -7.34 23.73 -5.35
N GLY A 17 -7.20 22.49 -5.81
CA GLY A 17 -6.69 22.20 -7.15
C GLY A 17 -7.51 21.14 -7.89
N GLU A 18 -7.84 21.44 -9.14
CA GLU A 18 -8.41 20.57 -10.19
C GLU A 18 -7.43 19.45 -10.63
N THR A 19 -6.47 19.08 -9.80
CA THR A 19 -5.39 18.16 -10.16
C THR A 19 -5.84 16.71 -9.97
N PRO A 20 -5.81 15.87 -11.03
CA PRO A 20 -6.13 14.45 -10.93
C PRO A 20 -5.08 13.70 -10.10
N LEU A 21 -5.50 12.63 -9.43
CA LEU A 21 -4.60 11.68 -8.76
C LEU A 21 -4.16 10.66 -9.80
N ALA A 22 -2.94 10.78 -10.32
CA ALA A 22 -2.49 10.09 -11.54
C ALA A 22 -3.45 10.26 -12.72
N ASN A 23 -4.27 9.25 -13.03
CA ASN A 23 -5.31 9.36 -14.05
C ASN A 23 -6.69 9.67 -13.46
N ILE A 24 -6.92 9.41 -12.17
CA ILE A 24 -8.23 9.60 -11.52
C ILE A 24 -8.65 11.06 -11.63
N GLN A 25 -9.68 11.29 -12.44
CA GLN A 25 -10.25 12.61 -12.63
C GLN A 25 -11.00 13.08 -11.37
N PRO A 26 -11.08 14.40 -11.10
CA PRO A 26 -11.72 14.93 -9.89
C PRO A 26 -13.14 14.39 -9.64
N GLN A 27 -13.91 14.10 -10.68
CA GLN A 27 -15.27 13.54 -10.58
C GLN A 27 -15.37 12.16 -9.93
N PHE A 28 -14.29 11.36 -9.95
CA PHE A 28 -14.25 10.05 -9.30
C PHE A 28 -13.71 10.12 -7.87
N ARG A 29 -13.22 11.29 -7.44
CA ARG A 29 -12.66 11.48 -6.09
C ARG A 29 -13.66 11.12 -5.01
N ASP A 30 -14.88 11.64 -5.10
CA ASP A 30 -15.93 11.37 -4.10
C ASP A 30 -16.36 9.89 -4.12
N THR A 31 -16.32 9.26 -5.30
CA THR A 31 -16.60 7.83 -5.43
C THR A 31 -15.52 6.97 -4.78
N LEU A 32 -14.27 7.46 -4.75
CA LEU A 32 -13.14 6.73 -4.24
C LEU A 32 -12.72 7.08 -2.81
N ALA A 33 -13.20 8.21 -2.30
CA ALA A 33 -12.85 8.74 -0.98
C ALA A 33 -13.09 7.69 0.11
N GLU A 34 -14.25 7.02 0.10
CA GLU A 34 -14.59 6.00 1.10
C GLU A 34 -13.60 4.83 1.15
N TRP A 35 -13.02 4.45 0.01
CA TRP A 35 -12.04 3.36 -0.06
C TRP A 35 -10.67 3.81 0.42
N PHE A 36 -10.24 5.01 0.02
CA PHE A 36 -8.98 5.59 0.51
C PHE A 36 -9.02 5.85 2.02
N ASP A 37 -10.08 6.45 2.52
CA ASP A 37 -10.25 6.76 3.94
C ASP A 37 -10.35 5.47 4.77
N GLY A 38 -11.09 4.47 4.29
CA GLY A 38 -11.18 3.17 4.96
C GLY A 38 -9.83 2.45 5.04
N ILE A 39 -9.03 2.49 3.98
CA ILE A 39 -7.67 1.94 4.00
C ILE A 39 -6.78 2.75 4.95
N ALA A 40 -6.86 4.09 4.91
CA ALA A 40 -6.09 4.96 5.80
C ALA A 40 -6.41 4.68 7.27
N GLU A 41 -7.68 4.56 7.63
CA GLU A 41 -8.13 4.18 8.97
C GLU A 41 -7.54 2.83 9.38
N ALA A 42 -7.69 1.79 8.54
CA ALA A 42 -7.17 0.45 8.83
C ALA A 42 -5.64 0.40 8.97
N VAL A 43 -4.92 1.19 8.16
CA VAL A 43 -3.46 1.25 8.18
C VAL A 43 -2.98 2.00 9.43
N PHE A 44 -3.55 3.16 9.76
CA PHE A 44 -3.00 4.03 10.79
C PHE A 44 -3.46 3.72 12.21
N ASP A 45 -4.72 3.33 12.40
CA ASP A 45 -5.22 2.92 13.71
C ASP A 45 -4.38 1.76 14.27
N ASP A 46 -3.97 0.83 13.40
CA ASP A 46 -3.24 -0.35 13.81
C ASP A 46 -1.71 -0.18 13.81
N LEU A 47 -1.13 0.60 12.89
CA LEU A 47 0.32 0.85 12.85
C LEU A 47 0.77 1.83 13.93
N PHE A 48 -0.01 2.89 14.16
CA PHE A 48 0.40 4.02 14.98
C PHE A 48 -0.47 4.24 16.21
N GLY A 49 -1.67 3.64 16.27
CA GLY A 49 -2.59 3.82 17.40
C GLY A 49 -3.14 5.24 17.50
N GLN A 50 -3.12 5.99 16.39
CA GLN A 50 -3.56 7.37 16.26
C GLN A 50 -4.35 7.51 14.96
N PRO A 51 -5.39 8.36 14.92
CA PRO A 51 -6.13 8.65 13.70
C PRO A 51 -5.19 9.17 12.60
N TRP A 52 -5.40 8.74 11.35
CA TRP A 52 -4.55 9.12 10.22
C TRP A 52 -4.57 10.64 9.96
N GLU A 53 -5.63 11.33 10.38
CA GLU A 53 -5.79 12.79 10.26
C GLU A 53 -4.76 13.57 11.09
N GLU A 54 -4.12 12.94 12.07
CA GLU A 54 -3.04 13.54 12.86
C GLU A 54 -1.69 13.55 12.12
N PHE A 55 -1.58 12.81 11.02
CA PHE A 55 -0.36 12.66 10.24
C PHE A 55 -0.31 13.65 9.08
N ARG A 56 0.89 13.87 8.53
CA ARG A 56 1.01 14.71 7.32
C ARG A 56 0.37 13.95 6.16
N PRO A 57 -0.37 14.63 5.27
CA PRO A 57 -1.02 13.98 4.12
C PRO A 57 -0.09 13.09 3.31
N ILE A 58 1.16 13.53 3.12
CA ILE A 58 2.19 12.75 2.41
C ILE A 58 2.55 11.43 3.08
N ASP A 59 2.58 11.39 4.42
CA ASP A 59 2.89 10.16 5.15
C ASP A 59 1.71 9.19 5.08
N VAL A 60 0.47 9.69 5.15
CA VAL A 60 -0.76 8.88 5.00
C VAL A 60 -0.81 8.20 3.65
N ALA A 61 -0.68 9.03 2.64
CA ALA A 61 -0.63 8.64 1.26
C ALA A 61 0.39 7.55 0.93
N ILE A 62 1.59 7.69 1.46
CA ILE A 62 2.68 6.73 1.33
C ILE A 62 2.23 5.35 1.81
N GLU A 63 1.68 5.27 3.02
CA GLU A 63 1.31 3.98 3.62
C GLU A 63 0.06 3.39 2.95
N VAL A 64 -0.89 4.24 2.54
CA VAL A 64 -2.08 3.81 1.78
C VAL A 64 -1.67 3.28 0.40
N GLY A 65 -0.74 3.93 -0.28
CA GLY A 65 -0.23 3.49 -1.58
C GLY A 65 0.45 2.12 -1.50
N ASP A 66 1.35 1.96 -0.53
CA ASP A 66 2.02 0.68 -0.25
C ASP A 66 1.04 -0.43 0.11
N PHE A 67 -0.03 -0.10 0.85
CA PHE A 67 -1.06 -1.07 1.19
C PHE A 67 -1.82 -1.53 -0.05
N ILE A 68 -2.16 -0.60 -0.95
CA ILE A 68 -2.84 -0.92 -2.21
C ILE A 68 -1.94 -1.81 -3.07
N GLU A 69 -0.68 -1.42 -3.32
CA GLU A 69 0.27 -2.23 -4.10
C GLU A 69 0.36 -3.66 -3.57
N ARG A 70 0.61 -3.83 -2.27
CA ARG A 70 0.72 -5.17 -1.67
C ARG A 70 -0.57 -5.97 -1.72
N SER A 71 -1.71 -5.30 -1.59
CA SER A 71 -3.01 -5.96 -1.71
C SER A 71 -3.20 -6.55 -3.10
N LEU A 72 -2.71 -5.88 -4.14
CA LEU A 72 -2.72 -6.38 -5.51
C LEU A 72 -1.69 -7.49 -5.71
N ASP A 73 -0.47 -7.34 -5.18
CA ASP A 73 0.57 -8.38 -5.23
C ASP A 73 0.09 -9.69 -4.59
N GLU A 74 -0.64 -9.61 -3.46
CA GLU A 74 -1.20 -10.79 -2.83
C GLU A 74 -2.28 -11.46 -3.69
N LEU A 75 -3.13 -10.69 -4.36
CA LEU A 75 -4.11 -11.23 -5.32
C LEU A 75 -3.41 -11.93 -6.48
N GLU A 76 -2.34 -11.32 -6.99
CA GLU A 76 -1.49 -11.86 -8.04
C GLU A 76 -0.82 -13.17 -7.65
N ILE A 77 -0.20 -13.21 -6.46
CA ILE A 77 0.44 -14.42 -5.94
C ILE A 77 -0.57 -15.54 -5.76
N ASN A 78 -1.74 -15.24 -5.18
CA ASN A 78 -2.80 -16.23 -4.98
C ASN A 78 -3.29 -16.77 -6.32
N TYR A 79 -3.45 -15.91 -7.33
CA TYR A 79 -3.81 -16.30 -8.68
C TYR A 79 -2.76 -17.20 -9.33
N ALA A 80 -1.47 -16.85 -9.24
CA ALA A 80 -0.37 -17.63 -9.79
C ALA A 80 -0.26 -19.02 -9.11
N LEU A 81 -0.53 -19.09 -7.79
CA LEU A 81 -0.60 -20.35 -7.05
C LEU A 81 -1.78 -21.21 -7.52
N GLU A 82 -2.94 -20.61 -7.76
CA GLU A 82 -4.15 -21.30 -8.23
C GLU A 82 -3.99 -21.86 -9.65
N THR A 83 -3.34 -21.13 -10.53
CA THR A 83 -3.13 -21.54 -11.93
C THR A 83 -1.92 -22.45 -12.14
N GLY A 84 -1.12 -22.68 -11.09
CA GLY A 84 0.09 -23.51 -11.17
C GLY A 84 1.26 -22.83 -11.88
N SER A 85 1.17 -21.52 -12.09
CA SER A 85 2.23 -20.68 -12.68
C SER A 85 3.25 -20.20 -11.65
N PHE A 86 3.04 -20.46 -10.36
CA PHE A 86 3.96 -20.07 -9.29
C PHE A 86 5.28 -20.86 -9.34
N LYS A 87 6.40 -20.16 -9.57
CA LYS A 87 7.77 -20.70 -9.45
C LYS A 87 8.41 -20.17 -8.18
N GLU A 88 8.71 -21.07 -7.23
CA GLU A 88 9.43 -20.75 -5.99
C GLU A 88 10.82 -20.16 -6.34
N GLY A 89 11.09 -18.91 -5.95
CA GLY A 89 12.40 -18.26 -6.09
C GLY A 89 12.52 -17.05 -7.03
N GLN A 90 11.45 -16.57 -7.67
CA GLN A 90 11.51 -15.46 -8.66
C GLN A 90 11.42 -14.01 -8.10
N PHE A 91 11.52 -13.81 -6.78
CA PHE A 91 11.58 -12.45 -6.21
C PHE A 91 13.01 -11.96 -5.94
N GLU A 92 14.02 -12.82 -6.13
CA GLU A 92 15.42 -12.42 -6.15
C GLU A 92 15.93 -12.58 -7.59
N GLU A 93 16.23 -11.45 -8.23
CA GLU A 93 16.89 -11.30 -9.54
C GLU A 93 16.01 -11.43 -10.80
N GLU A 94 16.22 -10.46 -11.71
CA GLU A 94 15.50 -10.19 -12.95
C GLU A 94 15.51 -11.37 -13.94
N GLU A 95 14.34 -11.91 -14.34
CA GLU A 95 14.01 -12.35 -15.72
C GLU A 95 12.55 -12.89 -15.82
N ASP A 96 11.64 -11.97 -16.15
CA ASP A 96 10.69 -12.06 -17.28
C ASP A 96 10.04 -13.40 -17.72
N THR A 97 9.46 -14.22 -16.83
CA THR A 97 8.57 -15.34 -17.28
C THR A 97 7.42 -15.75 -16.33
N CYS A 98 6.88 -14.85 -15.50
CA CYS A 98 5.61 -15.11 -14.81
C CYS A 98 4.52 -14.24 -15.45
N ASP A 99 3.40 -14.84 -15.86
CA ASP A 99 2.18 -14.11 -16.25
C ASP A 99 1.73 -13.28 -15.04
N LYS A 100 2.08 -11.99 -15.08
CA LYS A 100 1.81 -11.05 -14.00
C LYS A 100 0.39 -10.53 -14.12
N PHE A 101 -0.24 -10.34 -12.97
CA PHE A 101 -1.66 -10.05 -12.81
C PHE A 101 -2.00 -8.56 -12.93
N LEU A 102 -0.99 -7.68 -12.80
CA LEU A 102 -1.15 -6.24 -12.94
C LEU A 102 -0.50 -5.67 -14.22
N PRO A 103 -1.23 -4.82 -14.95
CA PRO A 103 -0.75 -4.11 -16.13
C PRO A 103 0.56 -3.36 -15.94
N ARG A 104 1.59 -3.74 -16.71
CA ARG A 104 2.86 -3.00 -16.76
C ARG A 104 2.89 -1.93 -17.85
N THR A 105 3.81 -0.99 -17.70
CA THR A 105 4.23 -0.09 -18.78
C THR A 105 4.74 -0.91 -19.97
N GLY A 106 3.90 -1.08 -20.99
CA GLY A 106 4.25 -1.78 -22.23
C GLY A 106 3.27 -2.86 -22.65
N GLU A 107 2.39 -3.32 -21.75
CA GLU A 107 1.31 -4.25 -22.10
C GLU A 107 0.25 -3.55 -22.95
N SER A 108 -0.30 -4.30 -23.91
CA SER A 108 -1.42 -3.83 -24.69
C SER A 108 -2.67 -3.76 -23.82
N THR A 109 -3.55 -2.82 -24.11
CA THR A 109 -4.83 -2.68 -23.40
C THR A 109 -5.65 -3.98 -23.38
N ARG A 110 -5.53 -4.81 -24.43
CA ARG A 110 -6.24 -6.07 -24.51
C ARG A 110 -5.73 -7.10 -23.51
N GLU A 111 -4.42 -7.25 -23.38
CA GLU A 111 -3.80 -8.18 -22.44
C GLU A 111 -4.25 -7.87 -21.00
N VAL A 112 -4.30 -6.59 -20.66
CA VAL A 112 -4.82 -6.12 -19.37
C VAL A 112 -6.27 -6.54 -19.12
N LEU A 113 -7.14 -6.31 -20.10
CA LEU A 113 -8.57 -6.65 -19.96
C LEU A 113 -8.80 -8.16 -19.91
N ASP A 114 -8.00 -8.94 -20.65
CA ASP A 114 -8.04 -10.39 -20.58
C ASP A 114 -7.63 -10.87 -19.18
N THR A 115 -6.63 -10.24 -18.55
CA THR A 115 -6.25 -10.51 -17.16
C THR A 115 -7.40 -10.25 -16.20
N PHE A 116 -8.09 -9.10 -16.31
CA PHE A 116 -9.27 -8.83 -15.49
C PHE A 116 -10.40 -9.83 -15.74
N SER A 117 -10.64 -10.20 -17.00
CA SER A 117 -11.66 -11.19 -17.38
C SER A 117 -11.39 -12.56 -16.77
N VAL A 118 -10.14 -13.00 -16.72
CA VAL A 118 -9.76 -14.30 -16.16
C VAL A 118 -9.80 -14.24 -14.64
N MET A 119 -9.27 -13.16 -14.05
CA MET A 119 -9.25 -12.95 -12.60
C MET A 119 -10.62 -13.14 -11.96
N VAL A 120 -11.68 -12.53 -12.52
CA VAL A 120 -13.02 -12.60 -11.93
C VAL A 120 -13.64 -14.00 -11.91
N LEU A 121 -13.01 -14.98 -12.57
CA LEU A 121 -13.41 -16.38 -12.58
C LEU A 121 -12.61 -17.26 -11.61
N THR A 122 -11.67 -16.67 -10.87
CA THR A 122 -10.72 -17.41 -10.02
C THR A 122 -11.21 -17.50 -8.58
N LYS A 123 -10.83 -18.58 -7.88
CA LYS A 123 -11.07 -18.71 -6.43
C LYS A 123 -10.31 -17.64 -5.65
N SER A 124 -9.19 -17.17 -6.18
CA SER A 124 -8.38 -16.09 -5.60
C SER A 124 -9.20 -14.80 -5.50
N TYR A 125 -9.88 -14.40 -6.58
CA TYR A 125 -10.82 -13.28 -6.55
C TYR A 125 -12.03 -13.58 -5.66
N ASP A 126 -12.56 -14.80 -5.71
CA ASP A 126 -13.75 -15.15 -4.94
C ASP A 126 -13.54 -15.17 -3.42
N ASN A 127 -12.32 -15.47 -2.98
CA ASN A 127 -11.90 -15.49 -1.58
C ASN A 127 -11.18 -14.21 -1.16
N ALA A 128 -10.98 -13.26 -2.08
CA ALA A 128 -10.37 -11.98 -1.78
C ALA A 128 -11.16 -11.27 -0.68
N ASP A 129 -10.45 -10.71 0.28
CA ASP A 129 -11.10 -9.97 1.34
C ASP A 129 -11.46 -8.54 0.91
N TYR A 130 -12.17 -7.84 1.80
CA TYR A 130 -12.62 -6.48 1.58
C TYR A 130 -11.51 -5.53 1.16
N TRP A 131 -10.32 -5.66 1.75
CA TRP A 131 -9.22 -4.73 1.55
C TRP A 131 -8.50 -4.99 0.24
N GLN A 132 -8.31 -6.26 -0.10
CA GLN A 132 -7.80 -6.68 -1.40
C GLN A 132 -8.70 -6.18 -2.52
N LEU A 133 -10.02 -6.34 -2.36
CA LEU A 133 -11.00 -5.84 -3.33
C LEU A 133 -11.08 -4.30 -3.36
N SER A 134 -10.85 -3.62 -2.23
CA SER A 134 -10.81 -2.15 -2.18
C SER A 134 -9.60 -1.60 -2.95
N GLY A 135 -8.41 -2.19 -2.76
CA GLY A 135 -7.22 -1.86 -3.54
C GLY A 135 -7.40 -2.12 -5.04
N LEU A 136 -7.99 -3.27 -5.39
CA LEU A 136 -8.34 -3.61 -6.77
C LEU A 136 -9.32 -2.61 -7.39
N LEU A 137 -10.33 -2.18 -6.64
CA LEU A 137 -11.30 -1.21 -7.11
C LEU A 137 -10.64 0.13 -7.43
N ILE A 138 -9.78 0.64 -6.55
CA ILE A 138 -9.01 1.88 -6.78
C ILE A 138 -8.17 1.75 -8.05
N TYR A 139 -7.49 0.61 -8.22
CA TYR A 139 -6.69 0.32 -9.41
C TYR A 139 -7.53 0.30 -10.69
N GLN A 140 -8.70 -0.34 -10.68
CA GLN A 140 -9.62 -0.40 -11.82
C GLN A 140 -10.11 0.99 -12.24
N TYR A 141 -10.39 1.88 -11.27
CA TYR A 141 -10.75 3.27 -11.59
C TYR A 141 -9.58 4.09 -12.15
N ASP A 142 -8.36 3.91 -11.64
CA ASP A 142 -7.17 4.52 -12.24
C ASP A 142 -7.03 4.11 -13.71
N TYR A 143 -7.14 2.81 -13.97
CA TYR A 143 -7.04 2.25 -15.30
C TYR A 143 -8.18 2.73 -16.21
N LEU A 144 -9.42 2.78 -15.73
CA LEU A 144 -10.55 3.35 -16.47
C LEU A 144 -10.27 4.79 -16.91
N CYS A 145 -9.71 5.61 -16.02
CA CYS A 145 -9.41 6.99 -16.33
C CYS A 145 -8.25 7.11 -17.33
N TRP A 146 -7.28 6.20 -17.27
CA TRP A 146 -6.24 6.10 -18.29
C TRP A 146 -6.82 5.72 -19.66
N LEU A 147 -7.69 4.72 -19.74
CA LEU A 147 -8.36 4.31 -20.98
C LEU A 147 -9.14 5.46 -21.60
N HIS A 148 -9.83 6.25 -20.78
CA HIS A 148 -10.53 7.44 -21.23
C HIS A 148 -9.57 8.48 -21.83
N LYS A 149 -8.39 8.67 -21.22
CA LYS A 149 -7.36 9.59 -21.72
C LYS A 149 -6.76 9.13 -23.04
N GLU A 150 -6.63 7.82 -23.24
CA GLU A 150 -6.16 7.20 -24.49
C GLU A 150 -7.29 7.00 -25.53
N GLU A 151 -8.49 7.56 -25.28
CA GLU A 151 -9.67 7.43 -26.15
C GLU A 151 -10.07 5.97 -26.49
N SER A 152 -9.68 5.03 -25.63
CA SER A 152 -9.95 3.59 -25.76
C SER A 152 -11.30 3.25 -25.14
N PHE A 153 -12.38 3.74 -25.77
CA PHE A 153 -13.72 3.73 -25.18
C PHE A 153 -14.37 2.33 -25.07
N ASN A 154 -14.06 1.41 -25.98
CA ASN A 154 -14.60 0.05 -25.91
C ASN A 154 -14.02 -0.68 -24.69
N GLU A 155 -12.71 -0.52 -24.51
CA GLU A 155 -11.95 -1.06 -23.39
C GLU A 155 -12.39 -0.41 -22.08
N ALA A 156 -12.69 0.88 -22.08
CA ALA A 156 -13.24 1.59 -20.92
C ALA A 156 -14.63 1.04 -20.53
N PHE A 157 -15.44 0.63 -21.52
CA PHE A 157 -16.74 -0.01 -21.26
C PHE A 157 -16.56 -1.39 -20.62
N GLU A 158 -15.62 -2.21 -21.10
CA GLU A 158 -15.25 -3.48 -20.46
C GLU A 158 -14.77 -3.25 -19.01
N MET A 159 -13.95 -2.23 -18.77
CA MET A 159 -13.47 -1.90 -17.43
C MET A 159 -14.61 -1.52 -16.46
N CYS A 160 -15.64 -0.83 -16.94
CA CYS A 160 -16.83 -0.52 -16.14
C CYS A 160 -17.55 -1.79 -15.62
N GLU A 161 -17.52 -2.88 -16.40
CA GLU A 161 -18.10 -4.16 -16.01
C GLU A 161 -17.33 -4.77 -14.83
N TYR A 162 -16.00 -4.76 -14.90
CA TYR A 162 -15.15 -5.26 -13.82
C TYR A 162 -15.27 -4.43 -12.54
N ILE A 163 -15.36 -3.11 -12.66
CA ILE A 163 -15.66 -2.21 -11.53
C ILE A 163 -17.00 -2.60 -10.88
N ALA A 164 -18.04 -2.79 -11.69
CA ALA A 164 -19.36 -3.16 -11.17
C ALA A 164 -19.33 -4.51 -10.42
N ARG A 165 -18.61 -5.52 -10.95
CA ARG A 165 -18.43 -6.82 -10.29
C ARG A 165 -17.72 -6.68 -8.94
N THR A 166 -16.59 -5.98 -8.91
CA THR A 166 -15.81 -5.74 -7.68
C THR A 166 -16.66 -5.04 -6.63
N ARG A 167 -17.41 -4.00 -7.01
CA ARG A 167 -18.33 -3.32 -6.09
C ARG A 167 -19.43 -4.25 -5.56
N CYS A 168 -20.03 -5.08 -6.40
CA CYS A 168 -21.05 -6.04 -5.96
C CYS A 168 -20.48 -7.06 -4.97
N LYS A 169 -19.26 -7.55 -5.21
CA LYS A 169 -18.57 -8.48 -4.32
C LYS A 169 -18.29 -7.85 -2.96
N ILE A 170 -17.77 -6.62 -2.94
CA ILE A 170 -17.56 -5.85 -1.71
C ILE A 170 -18.88 -5.67 -0.96
N GLN A 171 -19.94 -5.25 -1.63
CA GLN A 171 -21.26 -5.07 -1.01
C GLN A 171 -21.79 -6.39 -0.41
N ASN A 172 -21.54 -7.52 -1.07
CA ASN A 172 -21.91 -8.84 -0.56
C ASN A 172 -21.15 -9.16 0.74
N ILE A 173 -19.84 -8.94 0.77
CA ILE A 173 -19.01 -9.12 1.99
C ILE A 173 -19.55 -8.26 3.14
N ILE A 174 -19.90 -7.00 2.87
CA ILE A 174 -20.51 -6.11 3.87
C ILE A 174 -21.85 -6.67 4.36
N SER A 175 -22.70 -7.14 3.43
CA SER A 175 -24.08 -7.55 3.71
C SER A 175 -24.20 -8.90 4.44
N VAL A 176 -23.27 -9.83 4.21
CA VAL A 176 -23.25 -11.16 4.86
C VAL A 176 -22.81 -11.08 6.34
N GLY A 177 -22.42 -9.89 6.79
CA GLY A 177 -21.92 -9.66 8.13
C GLY A 177 -20.44 -9.37 8.02
N PHE A 178 -20.13 -8.09 7.85
CA PHE A 178 -18.80 -7.56 8.10
C PHE A 178 -18.46 -7.78 9.58
N ASP A 179 -18.07 -8.99 9.94
CA ASP A 179 -17.64 -9.29 11.30
C ASP A 179 -16.44 -8.38 11.57
N LYS A 180 -16.48 -7.57 12.63
CA LYS A 180 -15.37 -6.69 13.09
C LYS A 180 -14.00 -7.41 13.13
N LYS A 181 -14.01 -8.74 13.15
CA LYS A 181 -12.86 -9.64 13.16
C LYS A 181 -12.19 -9.83 11.78
N TYR A 182 -12.90 -9.61 10.67
CA TYR A 182 -12.35 -9.68 9.31
C TYR A 182 -11.77 -8.34 8.83
N SER A 183 -12.12 -7.22 9.46
CA SER A 183 -11.82 -5.88 8.93
C SER A 183 -10.55 -5.23 9.47
N SER A 184 -10.14 -5.35 10.74
CA SER A 184 -8.89 -4.70 11.16
C SER A 184 -7.70 -5.66 11.14
N THR A 185 -7.80 -6.86 11.72
CA THR A 185 -6.59 -7.65 12.01
C THR A 185 -5.85 -8.18 10.77
N ALA A 186 -6.55 -8.54 9.70
CA ALA A 186 -5.91 -9.00 8.46
C ALA A 186 -5.28 -7.82 7.69
N ALA A 187 -6.01 -6.72 7.53
CA ALA A 187 -5.46 -5.46 7.02
C ALA A 187 -4.27 -4.98 7.86
N SER A 188 -4.41 -4.98 9.19
CA SER A 188 -3.38 -4.67 10.17
C SER A 188 -2.11 -5.47 9.94
N GLN A 189 -2.21 -6.79 9.75
CA GLN A 189 -1.04 -7.63 9.53
C GLN A 189 -0.37 -7.31 8.19
N ARG A 190 -1.14 -6.97 7.15
CA ARG A 190 -0.59 -6.52 5.86
C ARG A 190 0.09 -5.18 5.99
N ALA A 191 -0.58 -4.18 6.56
CA ALA A 191 -0.05 -2.86 6.85
C ALA A 191 1.23 -2.93 7.71
N LYS A 192 1.24 -3.81 8.71
CA LYS A 192 2.42 -4.01 9.57
C LYS A 192 3.57 -4.68 8.84
N LYS A 193 3.33 -5.73 8.06
CA LYS A 193 4.35 -6.33 7.19
C LYS A 193 4.88 -5.29 6.20
N ALA A 194 3.96 -4.45 5.70
CA ALA A 194 4.23 -3.41 4.74
C ALA A 194 5.21 -2.35 5.27
N ALA A 195 4.83 -1.73 6.38
CA ALA A 195 5.65 -0.76 7.09
C ALA A 195 6.98 -1.38 7.54
N THR A 196 6.99 -2.64 7.99
CA THR A 196 8.22 -3.32 8.43
C THR A 196 9.23 -3.49 7.29
N GLN A 197 8.76 -3.87 6.09
CA GLN A 197 9.60 -4.01 4.90
C GLN A 197 10.08 -2.64 4.38
N ARG A 198 9.20 -1.64 4.33
CA ARG A 198 9.54 -0.27 3.88
C ARG A 198 10.53 0.40 4.82
N HIS A 199 10.32 0.27 6.11
CA HIS A 199 11.24 0.76 7.12
C HIS A 199 12.39 -0.21 7.35
N ALA A 200 12.54 -1.34 6.64
CA ALA A 200 13.67 -2.25 6.87
C ALA A 200 15.04 -1.53 6.84
N PRO A 201 15.34 -0.62 5.88
CA PRO A 201 16.58 0.14 5.89
C PRO A 201 16.68 1.10 7.09
N SER A 202 15.56 1.75 7.47
CA SER A 202 15.52 2.65 8.62
C SER A 202 15.54 1.92 9.96
N ASN A 203 15.00 0.70 10.00
CA ASN A 203 14.95 -0.23 11.12
C ASN A 203 16.31 -0.91 11.30
N GLU A 204 17.04 -1.18 10.23
CA GLU A 204 18.44 -1.61 10.26
C GLU A 204 19.31 -0.49 10.83
N ILE A 205 19.16 0.74 10.35
CA ILE A 205 19.86 1.90 10.93
C ILE A 205 19.46 2.07 12.40
N LYS A 206 18.17 1.98 12.74
CA LYS A 206 17.69 2.02 14.12
C LYS A 206 18.28 0.89 14.97
N ALA A 207 18.31 -0.34 14.47
CA ALA A 207 18.84 -1.50 15.18
C ALA A 207 20.35 -1.40 15.38
N GLN A 208 21.09 -0.93 14.37
CA GLN A 208 22.53 -0.65 14.47
C GLN A 208 22.80 0.42 15.52
N LEU A 209 22.06 1.52 15.50
CA LEU A 209 22.21 2.62 16.46
C LEU A 209 21.82 2.22 17.89
N LEU A 210 20.80 1.38 18.06
CA LEU A 210 20.42 0.84 19.36
C LEU A 210 21.44 -0.21 19.87
N ALA A 211 22.03 -1.01 18.98
CA ALA A 211 23.10 -1.94 19.32
C ALA A 211 24.41 -1.20 19.69
N GLU A 212 24.72 -0.10 18.99
CA GLU A 212 25.85 0.78 19.32
C GLU A 212 25.62 1.46 20.68
N TRP A 213 24.39 1.92 20.96
CA TRP A 213 24.04 2.42 22.29
C TRP A 213 24.24 1.36 23.39
N ASP A 214 23.77 0.13 23.18
CA ASP A 214 23.92 -0.94 24.15
C ASP A 214 25.38 -1.31 24.44
N LYS A 215 26.25 -1.18 23.43
CA LYS A 215 27.65 -1.58 23.51
C LYS A 215 28.55 -0.46 24.05
N ASP A 216 28.35 0.75 23.55
CA ASP A 216 29.31 1.85 23.68
C ASP A 216 28.73 3.07 24.44
N SER A 217 27.50 3.00 24.98
CA SER A 217 26.88 4.11 25.73
C SER A 217 27.73 4.67 26.88
N GLY A 218 28.57 3.83 27.50
CA GLY A 218 29.50 4.23 28.56
C GLY A 218 30.67 5.11 28.11
N GLU A 219 30.97 5.16 26.81
CA GLU A 219 32.02 6.02 26.25
C GLU A 219 31.56 7.46 26.03
N TYR A 220 30.24 7.68 26.05
CA TYR A 220 29.61 8.98 25.86
C TYR A 220 29.22 9.60 27.22
N LYS A 221 29.31 10.93 27.33
CA LYS A 221 29.04 11.64 28.60
C LYS A 221 27.58 11.55 29.04
N SER A 222 26.66 11.39 28.10
CA SER A 222 25.22 11.27 28.35
C SER A 222 24.51 10.79 27.10
N ARG A 223 23.24 10.35 27.24
CA ARG A 223 22.35 10.03 26.12
C ARG A 223 22.24 11.18 25.10
N ALA A 224 22.20 12.43 25.57
CA ALA A 224 22.14 13.59 24.70
C ALA A 224 23.43 13.78 23.88
N ASP A 225 24.59 13.46 24.47
CA ASP A 225 25.88 13.54 23.79
C ASP A 225 26.02 12.47 22.71
N PHE A 226 25.57 11.24 22.99
CA PHE A 226 25.43 10.17 21.99
C PHE A 226 24.50 10.59 20.85
N CYS A 227 23.31 11.11 21.17
CA CYS A 227 22.34 11.53 20.16
C CYS A 227 22.89 12.63 19.25
N ARG A 228 23.69 13.55 19.80
CA ARG A 228 24.32 14.64 19.07
C ARG A 228 25.46 14.18 18.14
N VAL A 229 26.35 13.32 18.65
CA VAL A 229 27.51 12.82 17.89
C VAL A 229 27.05 11.86 16.80
N VAL A 230 26.30 10.83 17.19
CA VAL A 230 25.90 9.75 16.31
C VAL A 230 24.77 10.17 15.37
N GLY A 231 23.85 11.03 15.81
CA GLY A 231 22.82 11.61 14.94
C GLY A 231 23.42 12.45 13.79
N ARG A 232 24.53 13.16 14.05
CA ARG A 232 25.24 13.92 13.01
C ARG A 232 25.95 13.02 12.00
N ILE A 233 26.45 11.85 12.43
CA ILE A 233 27.16 10.88 11.57
C ILE A 233 26.16 10.08 10.72
N SER A 234 25.05 9.65 11.32
CA SER A 234 24.01 8.82 10.69
C SER A 234 22.97 9.62 9.89
N GLY A 235 23.00 10.95 9.97
CA GLY A 235 22.01 11.83 9.31
C GLY A 235 20.63 11.84 9.98
N ILE A 236 20.51 11.25 11.18
CA ILE A 236 19.26 11.19 11.95
C ILE A 236 19.16 12.39 12.92
N LYS A 237 17.98 13.02 12.97
CA LYS A 237 17.72 14.12 13.90
C LYS A 237 17.87 13.65 15.35
N GLU A 238 18.57 14.45 16.17
CA GLU A 238 18.87 14.14 17.58
C GLU A 238 17.62 13.77 18.40
N ARG A 239 16.51 14.47 18.15
CA ARG A 239 15.22 14.21 18.81
C ARG A 239 14.69 12.80 18.51
N THR A 240 14.74 12.38 17.25
CA THR A 240 14.25 11.07 16.80
C THR A 240 15.10 9.94 17.39
N LEU A 241 16.42 10.10 17.40
CA LEU A 241 17.35 9.14 18.02
C LEU A 241 17.13 9.04 19.54
N GLY A 242 16.90 10.18 20.22
CA GLY A 242 16.59 10.21 21.64
C GLY A 242 15.27 9.51 22.00
N GLU A 243 14.23 9.66 21.17
CA GLU A 243 12.96 8.96 21.33
C GLU A 243 13.10 7.44 21.15
N TRP A 244 13.92 6.99 20.20
CA TRP A 244 14.21 5.56 19.98
C TRP A 244 14.92 4.93 21.16
N ILE A 245 15.99 5.56 21.67
CA ILE A 245 16.74 5.06 22.83
C ILE A 245 15.85 5.05 24.07
N ALA A 246 15.08 6.11 24.31
CA ALA A 246 14.18 6.17 25.46
C ALA A 246 13.08 5.09 25.44
N LYS A 247 12.57 4.72 24.26
CA LYS A 247 11.64 3.60 24.11
C LYS A 247 12.35 2.25 24.34
N HIS A 248 13.56 2.09 23.81
CA HIS A 248 14.36 0.87 23.96
C HIS A 248 14.76 0.58 25.41
N GLU A 249 15.16 1.62 26.17
CA GLU A 249 15.47 1.54 27.60
C GLU A 249 14.25 1.16 28.45
N LYS A 250 13.04 1.52 28.02
CA LYS A 250 11.78 1.16 28.70
C LYS A 250 11.27 -0.23 28.35
N SER A 251 11.69 -0.79 27.22
CA SER A 251 11.28 -2.12 26.75
C SER A 251 12.23 -3.25 27.18
N LYS A 252 13.40 -2.89 27.73
CA LYS A 252 14.29 -3.81 28.47
C LYS A 252 13.83 -3.95 29.91
#